data_AF-A0A6N4TGF1-F1
#
_entry.id   AF-A0A6N4TGF1-F1
#
_cell.length_a   1.000
_cell.length_b   1.000
_cell.length_c   1.000
_cell.angle_alpha   90.00
_cell.angle_beta   90.00
_cell.angle_gamma   90.00
#
_symmetry.space_group_name_H-M   'P 1'
#
loop_
_entity.id
_entity.type
_entity.pdbx_description
1 polymer ?
#
loop_
_entity_poly.entity_id
_entity_poly.type
_entity_poly.pdbx_seq_one_letter_code
_entity_poly.pdbx_strand_id
1 'polypeptide(L)'
;MAKKGKTTQQTAARKVIDILKKNYAFSPDTAIGYDKIGKIPMPTQIIAYTIANLMDNGVVKRTDDEKYYFDQKAWDKVVRKVNFAYAGLLGIPVIALLFVLLLQYLLK
;
A
#
# COMPACT_ATOMS: atom_id res chain seq x y z
N MET A 1 7.06 25.50 -20.25
CA MET A 1 6.28 24.27 -19.97
C MET A 1 6.91 23.57 -18.77
N ALA A 2 6.32 23.69 -17.57
CA ALA A 2 6.83 22.97 -16.40
C ALA A 2 6.43 21.49 -16.52
N LYS A 3 7.40 20.59 -16.72
CA LYS A 3 7.15 19.15 -16.58
C LYS A 3 6.74 18.90 -15.14
N LYS A 4 5.48 18.53 -14.95
CA LYS A 4 4.89 18.16 -13.66
C LYS A 4 5.59 16.88 -13.17
N GLY A 5 6.75 17.04 -12.53
CA GLY A 5 7.45 15.96 -11.84
C GLY A 5 6.57 15.49 -10.68
N LYS A 6 5.72 14.49 -10.95
CA LYS A 6 5.02 13.75 -9.90
C LYS A 6 6.07 12.91 -9.16
N THR A 7 6.83 13.54 -8.29
CA THR A 7 7.61 12.86 -7.26
C THR A 7 7.03 13.24 -5.90
N THR A 8 5.74 12.95 -5.70
CA THR A 8 5.29 12.54 -4.38
C THR A 8 6.24 11.42 -3.97
N GLN A 9 7.03 11.60 -2.91
CA GLN A 9 7.96 10.58 -2.44
C GLN A 9 7.20 9.26 -2.31
N GLN A 10 7.46 8.32 -3.21
CA GLN A 10 6.86 7.00 -3.12
C GLN A 10 7.39 6.33 -1.86
N THR A 11 6.48 5.76 -1.07
CA THR A 11 6.85 5.00 0.12
C THR A 11 7.72 3.80 -0.26
N ALA A 12 8.53 3.32 0.68
CA ALA A 12 9.37 2.14 0.48
C ALA A 12 8.55 0.94 0.00
N ALA A 13 7.38 0.71 0.61
CA ALA A 13 6.42 -0.31 0.20
C ALA A 13 6.01 -0.18 -1.26
N ARG A 14 5.71 1.05 -1.71
CA ARG A 14 5.30 1.26 -3.11
C ARG A 14 6.45 0.99 -4.08
N LYS A 15 7.68 1.37 -3.74
CA LYS A 15 8.86 1.09 -4.56
C LYS A 15 9.10 -0.42 -4.72
N VAL A 16 8.97 -1.20 -3.64
CA VAL A 16 9.09 -2.68 -3.69
C VAL A 16 7.99 -3.27 -4.57
N ILE A 17 6.73 -2.87 -4.37
CA ILE A 17 5.58 -3.33 -5.18
C ILE A 17 5.76 -2.96 -6.66
N ASP A 18 6.21 -1.74 -6.96
CA ASP A 18 6.39 -1.27 -8.33
C ASP A 18 7.49 -2.07 -9.05
N ILE A 19 8.57 -2.46 -8.35
CA ILE A 19 9.60 -3.35 -8.91
C ILE A 19 9.04 -4.75 -9.19
N LEU A 20 8.26 -5.33 -8.28
CA LEU A 20 7.62 -6.63 -8.49
C LEU A 20 6.68 -6.58 -9.71
N LYS A 21 5.84 -5.55 -9.78
CA LYS A 21 4.93 -5.32 -10.92
C LYS A 21 5.67 -5.12 -12.24
N LYS A 22 6.74 -4.31 -12.25
CA LYS A 22 7.55 -4.04 -13.44
C LYS A 22 8.20 -5.30 -14.00
N ASN A 23 8.50 -6.27 -13.15
CA ASN A 23 9.06 -7.56 -13.54
C ASN A 23 8.00 -8.65 -13.73
N TYR A 24 6.71 -8.31 -13.71
CA TYR A 24 5.60 -9.25 -13.82
C TYR A 24 5.61 -10.37 -12.77
N ALA A 25 6.18 -10.10 -11.59
CA ALA A 25 6.30 -11.06 -10.51
C ALA A 25 4.98 -11.19 -9.75
N PHE A 26 4.04 -11.97 -10.32
CA PHE A 26 2.67 -12.14 -9.80
C PHE A 26 2.38 -13.57 -9.33
N SER A 27 3.30 -14.50 -9.58
CA SER A 27 3.19 -15.91 -9.25
C SER A 27 4.54 -16.48 -8.78
N PRO A 28 4.56 -17.67 -8.17
CA PRO A 28 5.81 -18.35 -7.84
C PRO A 28 6.76 -18.50 -9.05
N ASP A 29 6.24 -18.84 -10.23
CA ASP A 29 7.03 -19.07 -11.45
C ASP A 29 7.67 -17.78 -12.00
N THR A 30 7.05 -16.63 -11.71
CA THR A 30 7.51 -15.30 -12.15
C THR A 30 8.21 -14.53 -11.04
N ALA A 31 8.42 -15.16 -9.88
CA ALA A 31 9.03 -14.54 -8.73
C ALA A 31 10.45 -14.06 -9.05
N ILE A 32 10.86 -12.96 -8.42
CA ILE A 32 12.18 -12.36 -8.63
C ILE A 32 13.00 -12.38 -7.35
N GLY A 33 14.31 -12.54 -7.48
CA GLY A 33 15.23 -12.54 -6.35
C GLY A 33 15.53 -11.14 -5.81
N TYR A 34 16.31 -11.13 -4.72
CA TYR A 34 16.82 -9.90 -4.13
C TYR A 34 17.80 -9.15 -5.05
N ASP A 35 18.37 -9.82 -6.05
CA ASP A 35 19.23 -9.21 -7.09
C ASP A 35 18.53 -8.08 -7.85
N LYS A 36 17.21 -8.18 -8.04
CA LYS A 36 16.39 -7.15 -8.70
C LYS A 36 15.84 -6.14 -7.70
N ILE A 37 15.43 -6.59 -6.51
CA ILE A 37 14.80 -5.73 -5.50
C ILE A 37 15.84 -4.87 -4.77
N GLY A 38 17.04 -5.40 -4.51
CA GLY A 38 18.14 -4.70 -3.87
C GLY A 38 18.71 -3.53 -4.68
N LYS A 39 18.32 -3.38 -5.95
CA LYS A 39 18.67 -2.22 -6.81
C LYS A 39 17.82 -0.98 -6.52
N ILE A 40 16.80 -1.09 -5.68
CA ILE A 40 16.02 0.08 -5.25
C ILE A 40 16.95 1.02 -4.48
N PRO A 41 17.00 2.33 -4.81
CA PRO A 41 17.91 3.29 -4.16
C PRO A 41 17.42 3.61 -2.74
N MET A 42 17.61 2.67 -1.81
CA MET A 42 17.29 2.72 -0.39
C MET A 42 18.25 1.79 0.37
N PRO A 43 18.48 2.02 1.69
CA PRO A 43 19.32 1.13 2.48
C PRO A 43 18.78 -0.31 2.51
N THR A 44 19.66 -1.31 2.44
CA THR A 44 19.33 -2.75 2.48
C THR A 44 18.41 -3.11 3.65
N GLN A 45 18.66 -2.55 4.83
CA GLN A 45 17.83 -2.78 6.03
C GLN A 45 16.39 -2.28 5.83
N ILE A 46 16.21 -1.14 5.17
CA ILE A 46 14.88 -0.59 4.86
C ILE A 46 14.16 -1.46 3.84
N ILE A 47 14.88 -1.99 2.84
CA ILE A 47 14.31 -2.92 1.85
C ILE A 47 13.87 -4.20 2.54
N ALA A 48 14.73 -4.81 3.37
CA ALA A 48 14.43 -6.04 4.10
C ALA A 48 13.22 -5.87 5.03
N TYR A 49 13.20 -4.81 5.85
CA TYR A 49 12.06 -4.48 6.71
C TYR A 49 10.77 -4.27 5.91
N THR A 50 10.86 -3.58 4.77
CA THR A 50 9.70 -3.32 3.92
C THR A 50 9.13 -4.62 3.33
N ILE A 51 10.00 -5.51 2.84
CA ILE A 51 9.59 -6.81 2.32
C ILE A 51 8.94 -7.64 3.43
N ALA A 52 9.55 -7.71 4.61
CA ALA A 52 9.00 -8.43 5.76
C ALA A 52 7.60 -7.94 6.13
N ASN A 53 7.42 -6.62 6.28
CA ASN A 53 6.11 -6.04 6.58
C ASN A 53 5.07 -6.30 5.47
N LEU A 54 5.49 -6.30 4.20
CA LEU A 54 4.60 -6.66 3.09
C LEU A 54 4.24 -8.16 3.11
N MET A 55 5.15 -9.03 3.56
CA MET A 55 4.91 -10.46 3.74
C MET A 55 3.95 -10.73 4.89
N ASP A 56 4.09 -10.04 6.01
CA ASP A 56 3.17 -10.17 7.16
C ASP A 56 1.73 -9.81 6.78
N ASN A 57 1.56 -8.87 5.84
CA ASN A 57 0.26 -8.49 5.29
C ASN A 57 -0.18 -9.35 4.09
N GLY A 58 0.61 -10.36 3.71
CA GLY A 58 0.35 -11.25 2.57
C GLY A 58 0.44 -10.58 1.19
N VAL A 59 0.90 -9.33 1.13
CA VAL A 59 1.04 -8.53 -0.10
C VAL A 59 2.21 -8.99 -0.95
N VAL A 60 3.28 -9.44 -0.30
CA VAL A 60 4.42 -10.10 -0.93
C VAL A 60 4.49 -11.52 -0.40
N LYS A 61 4.80 -12.47 -1.28
CA LYS A 61 5.00 -13.87 -0.92
C LYS A 61 6.39 -14.30 -1.33
N ARG A 62 6.96 -15.21 -0.55
CA ARG A 62 8.30 -15.77 -0.78
C ARG A 62 8.18 -17.21 -1.22
N THR A 63 8.96 -17.61 -2.21
CA THR A 63 9.14 -19.00 -2.66
C THR A 63 10.24 -19.69 -1.84
N ASP A 64 10.38 -21.00 -1.98
CA ASP A 64 11.41 -21.77 -1.24
C ASP A 64 12.84 -21.38 -1.63
N ASP A 65 13.05 -20.88 -2.85
CA ASP A 65 14.33 -20.38 -3.38
C ASP A 65 14.55 -18.87 -3.12
N GLU A 66 13.91 -18.32 -2.08
CA GLU A 66 14.03 -16.92 -1.65
C GLU A 66 13.69 -15.86 -2.71
N LYS A 67 12.81 -16.18 -3.66
CA LYS A 67 12.25 -15.22 -4.61
C LYS A 67 10.93 -14.66 -4.11
N TYR A 68 10.60 -13.46 -4.59
CA TYR A 68 9.44 -12.70 -4.14
C TYR A 68 8.48 -12.43 -5.29
N TYR A 69 7.18 -12.56 -5.02
CA TYR A 69 6.11 -12.18 -5.93
C TYR A 69 4.99 -11.42 -5.21
N PHE A 70 4.24 -10.65 -5.97
CA PHE A 70 3.23 -9.71 -5.47
C PHE A 70 1.82 -10.27 -5.60
N ASP A 71 1.04 -10.19 -4.51
CA ASP A 71 -0.37 -10.55 -4.47
C ASP A 71 -1.26 -9.29 -4.52
N GLN A 72 -1.87 -9.07 -5.69
CA GLN A 72 -2.75 -7.92 -5.93
C GLN A 72 -4.01 -7.95 -5.06
N LYS A 73 -4.57 -9.13 -4.78
CA LYS A 73 -5.80 -9.24 -3.97
C LYS A 73 -5.52 -8.86 -2.52
N ALA A 74 -4.38 -9.28 -1.98
CA ALA A 74 -3.95 -8.90 -0.64
C ALA A 74 -3.71 -7.38 -0.54
N TRP A 75 -3.05 -6.78 -1.55
CA TRP A 75 -2.87 -5.33 -1.61
C TRP A 75 -4.18 -4.56 -1.62
N ASP A 76 -5.15 -4.98 -2.43
CA ASP A 76 -6.45 -4.31 -2.52
C ASP A 76 -7.23 -4.40 -1.20
N LYS A 77 -7.07 -5.50 -0.44
CA LYS A 77 -7.63 -5.64 0.90
C LYS A 77 -7.01 -4.65 1.89
N VAL A 78 -5.69 -4.46 1.84
CA VAL A 78 -4.99 -3.44 2.66
C VAL A 78 -5.48 -2.04 2.30
N VAL A 79 -5.51 -1.69 1.02
CA VAL A 79 -6.00 -0.38 0.56
C VAL A 79 -7.43 -0.13 1.00
N ARG A 80 -8.32 -1.14 0.86
CA ARG A 80 -9.71 -1.02 1.30
C ARG A 80 -9.83 -0.76 2.80
N LYS A 81 -9.07 -1.49 3.62
CA LYS A 81 -9.06 -1.31 5.08
C LYS A 81 -8.61 0.11 5.46
N VAL A 82 -7.56 0.60 4.81
CA VAL A 82 -7.03 1.95 5.03
C VAL A 82 -8.06 3.02 4.60
N ASN A 83 -8.64 2.88 3.41
CA ASN A 83 -9.65 3.81 2.92
C ASN A 83 -10.89 3.85 3.82
N PHE A 84 -11.33 2.69 4.32
CA PHE A 84 -12.45 2.62 5.25
C PHE A 84 -12.13 3.33 6.59
N ALA A 85 -10.92 3.14 7.12
CA ALA A 85 -10.50 3.82 8.34
C ALA A 85 -10.48 5.36 8.15
N TYR A 86 -9.94 5.85 7.04
CA TYR A 86 -9.95 7.29 6.74
C TYR A 86 -11.36 7.83 6.48
N ALA A 87 -12.22 7.06 5.81
CA ALA A 87 -13.61 7.42 5.59
C ALA A 87 -14.36 7.55 6.93
N GLY A 88 -14.12 6.65 7.88
CA GLY A 88 -14.68 6.74 9.24
C GLY A 88 -14.17 7.97 9.99
N LEU A 89 -12.85 8.20 9.97
CA LEU A 89 -12.21 9.33 10.67
C LEU A 89 -12.78 10.69 10.23
N LEU A 90 -13.03 10.88 8.92
CA LEU A 90 -13.57 12.11 8.38
C LEU A 90 -15.11 12.14 8.35
N GLY A 91 -15.74 11.00 8.07
CA GLY A 91 -17.19 10.91 7.89
C GLY A 91 -17.97 10.97 9.20
N ILE A 92 -17.49 10.31 10.26
CA ILE A 92 -18.22 10.25 11.53
C ILE A 92 -18.42 11.65 12.14
N PRO A 93 -17.40 12.54 12.23
CA PRO A 93 -17.60 13.89 12.75
C PRO A 93 -18.59 14.71 11.92
N VAL A 94 -18.56 14.58 10.59
CA VAL A 94 -19.47 15.29 9.69
C VAL A 94 -20.90 14.80 9.87
N ILE A 95 -21.11 13.48 9.92
CA ILE A 95 -22.44 12.89 10.15
C ILE A 95 -22.98 13.31 11.52
N ALA A 96 -22.16 13.28 12.56
CA ALA A 96 -22.55 13.71 13.91
C ALA A 96 -22.96 15.19 13.92
N LEU A 97 -22.19 16.07 13.24
CA LEU A 97 -22.52 17.49 13.13
C LEU A 97 -23.84 17.72 12.39
N LEU A 98 -24.06 17.04 11.25
CA LEU A 98 -25.31 17.12 10.50
C LEU A 98 -26.51 16.62 11.33
N PHE A 99 -26.30 15.55 12.10
CA PHE A 99 -27.32 15.01 12.98
C PHE A 99 -27.73 16.01 14.09
N VAL A 100 -26.75 16.64 14.74
CA VAL A 100 -27.01 17.69 15.74
C VAL A 100 -27.76 18.87 15.13
N LEU A 101 -27.34 19.33 13.94
CA LEU A 101 -28.02 20.42 13.24
C LEU A 101 -29.47 20.07 12.87
N LEU A 102 -29.73 18.83 12.44
CA LEU A 102 -31.07 18.35 12.14
C LEU A 102 -31.95 18.33 13.40
N LEU A 103 -31.42 17.85 14.52
CA LEU A 103 -32.14 17.88 15.79
C LEU A 103 -32.46 19.32 16.22
N GLN A 104 -31.51 20.25 16.08
CA GLN A 104 -31.74 21.67 16.38
C GLN A 104 -32.83 22.29 15.49
N TYR A 105 -32.93 21.86 14.23
CA TYR A 105 -33.98 22.32 13.32
C TYR A 105 -35.35 21.74 13.68
N LEU A 106 -35.43 20.46 14.06
CA LEU A 106 -36.68 19.79 14.40
C LEU A 106 -37.22 20.15 15.80
N LEU A 107 -36.34 20.51 16.73
CA LEU A 107 -36.68 20.92 18.10
C LEU A 107 -36.90 22.44 18.24
N LYS A 108 -36.76 23.19 17.15
CA LYS A 108 -37.19 24.59 17.04
C LYS A 108 -38.66 24.66 16.66
#